data_AF-A0A7S3XUL8-F1
#
_entry.id   AF-A0A7S3XUL8-F1
#
_cell.length_a   1.000
_cell.length_b   1.000
_cell.length_c   1.000
_cell.angle_alpha   90.00
_cell.angle_beta   90.00
_cell.angle_gamma   90.00
#
_symmetry.space_group_name_H-M   'P 1'
#
loop_
_entity.id
_entity.type
_entity.pdbx_description
1 polymer ?
#
loop_
_entity_poly.entity_id
_entity_poly.type
_entity_poly.pdbx_seq_one_letter_code
_entity_poly.pdbx_strand_id
1 'polypeptide(L)'
;AVAAWVLQGVVEEVNKNDLAEHAGSLLGLAITGMTDYSEDVRRRSAEVLNVLVGLSLLSAEEPKKGIKNTLVSAPNMMGAVDQQQRILHLASTVGWHTDSFKKYEKHLAAGIKLRAYQAEGVQWISALGAAGGHGLLADEMGLGKTLQALAALAADGGGGGDNDEDACLVVCPSTLGPHWVAEAKRFWRPGAFRPLLYAGSP
;
A
#
# COMPACT_ATOMS: atom_id res chain seq x y z
N ALA A 1 -15.80 7.74 15.63
CA ALA A 1 -16.80 6.95 16.37
C ALA A 1 -18.18 6.85 15.67
N VAL A 2 -19.10 7.83 15.78
CA VAL A 2 -20.50 7.71 15.28
C VAL A 2 -20.60 7.29 13.81
N ALA A 3 -19.75 7.84 12.94
CA ALA A 3 -19.72 7.49 11.52
C ALA A 3 -19.49 5.99 11.26
N ALA A 4 -18.62 5.33 12.03
CA ALA A 4 -18.34 3.90 11.85
C ALA A 4 -19.56 3.02 12.20
N TRP A 5 -20.34 3.41 13.21
CA TRP A 5 -21.57 2.71 13.58
C TRP A 5 -22.67 2.91 12.55
N VAL A 6 -22.81 4.13 12.03
CA VAL A 6 -23.76 4.41 10.95
C VAL A 6 -23.39 3.62 9.70
N LEU A 7 -22.11 3.58 9.33
CA LEU A 7 -21.64 2.81 8.18
C LEU A 7 -21.88 1.31 8.36
N GLN A 8 -21.63 0.78 9.56
CA GLN A 8 -21.94 -0.61 9.86
C GLN A 8 -23.43 -0.90 9.69
N GLY A 9 -24.31 -0.07 10.27
CA GLY A 9 -25.76 -0.23 10.10
C GLY A 9 -26.19 -0.11 8.64
N VAL A 10 -25.60 0.80 7.85
CA VAL A 10 -25.86 0.91 6.41
C VAL A 10 -25.46 -0.36 5.68
N VAL A 11 -24.29 -0.94 5.98
CA VAL A 11 -23.82 -2.18 5.34
C VAL A 11 -24.67 -3.40 5.71
N GLU A 12 -25.21 -3.44 6.93
CA GLU A 12 -26.03 -4.55 7.43
C GLU A 12 -27.48 -4.48 6.93
N GLU A 13 -28.07 -3.29 6.83
CA GLU A 13 -29.50 -3.10 6.53
C GLU A 13 -29.79 -2.81 5.04
N VAL A 14 -28.85 -2.21 4.29
CA VAL A 14 -29.09 -1.84 2.89
C VAL A 14 -28.85 -3.01 1.95
N ASN A 15 -29.70 -3.12 0.92
CA ASN A 15 -29.54 -4.12 -0.13
C ASN A 15 -28.17 -3.98 -0.83
N LYS A 16 -27.48 -5.10 -1.01
CA LYS A 16 -26.14 -5.17 -1.60
C LYS A 16 -26.06 -4.55 -3.00
N ASN A 17 -27.12 -4.64 -3.79
CA ASN A 17 -27.14 -4.05 -5.14
C ASN A 17 -27.11 -2.52 -5.08
N ASP A 18 -27.95 -1.91 -4.23
CA ASP A 18 -28.01 -0.45 -4.06
C ASP A 18 -26.74 0.08 -3.39
N LEU A 19 -26.19 -0.71 -2.45
CA LEU A 19 -24.95 -0.40 -1.76
C LEU A 19 -23.75 -0.42 -2.72
N ALA A 20 -23.75 -1.29 -3.72
CA ALA A 20 -22.63 -1.42 -4.64
C ALA A 20 -22.45 -0.19 -5.55
N GLU A 21 -23.53 0.51 -5.90
CA GLU A 21 -23.47 1.77 -6.65
C GLU A 21 -22.77 2.89 -5.86
N HIS A 22 -22.86 2.84 -4.53
CA HIS A 22 -22.31 3.85 -3.62
C HIS A 22 -21.03 3.39 -2.91
N ALA A 23 -20.61 2.14 -3.12
CA ALA A 23 -19.54 1.52 -2.37
C ALA A 23 -18.22 2.29 -2.50
N GLY A 24 -17.87 2.75 -3.71
CA GLY A 24 -16.68 3.55 -3.97
C GLY A 24 -16.58 4.82 -3.12
N SER A 25 -17.69 5.54 -2.96
CA SER A 25 -17.76 6.78 -2.15
C SER A 25 -17.68 6.49 -0.64
N LEU A 26 -18.15 5.33 -0.21
CA LEU A 26 -18.16 4.92 1.21
C LEU A 26 -16.81 4.32 1.66
N LEU A 27 -16.00 3.80 0.74
CA LEU A 27 -14.67 3.24 1.04
C LEU A 27 -13.77 4.25 1.76
N GLY A 28 -13.76 5.51 1.34
CA GLY A 28 -12.94 6.55 1.98
C GLY A 28 -13.26 6.74 3.46
N LEU A 29 -14.55 6.69 3.82
CA LEU A 29 -15.00 6.83 5.21
C LEU A 29 -14.60 5.62 6.07
N ALA A 30 -14.70 4.41 5.51
CA ALA A 30 -14.24 3.19 6.16
C ALA A 30 -12.71 3.24 6.39
N ILE A 31 -11.95 3.69 5.39
CA ILE A 31 -10.50 3.82 5.49
C ILE A 31 -10.09 4.79 6.61
N THR A 32 -10.70 5.97 6.69
CA THR A 32 -10.40 6.94 7.76
C THR A 32 -10.72 6.39 9.16
N GLY A 33 -11.75 5.55 9.28
CA GLY A 33 -12.08 4.90 10.54
C GLY A 33 -11.07 3.85 11.02
N MET A 34 -10.27 3.28 10.11
CA MET A 34 -9.22 2.31 10.47
C MET A 34 -8.03 2.94 11.19
N THR A 35 -7.85 4.26 11.11
CA THR A 35 -6.78 4.99 11.81
C THR A 35 -7.24 5.66 13.11
N ASP A 36 -8.44 5.35 13.61
CA ASP A 36 -9.00 5.92 14.85
C ASP A 36 -8.27 5.36 16.10
N TYR A 37 -8.24 6.10 17.21
CA TYR A 37 -7.66 5.67 18.48
C TYR A 37 -8.43 4.51 19.12
N SER A 38 -9.74 4.42 18.91
CA SER A 38 -10.57 3.36 19.47
C SER A 38 -10.48 2.07 18.66
N GLU A 39 -10.11 0.98 19.32
CA GLU A 39 -10.06 -0.36 18.71
C GLU A 39 -11.40 -0.79 18.10
N ASP A 40 -12.50 -0.50 18.80
CA ASP A 40 -13.85 -0.79 18.33
C ASP A 40 -14.21 -0.06 17.04
N VAL A 41 -13.76 1.19 16.89
CA VAL A 41 -13.97 1.96 15.66
C VAL A 41 -13.12 1.38 14.53
N ARG A 42 -11.85 1.05 14.80
CA ARG A 42 -10.97 0.43 13.80
C ARG A 42 -11.51 -0.91 13.30
N ARG A 43 -11.94 -1.79 14.22
CA ARG A 43 -12.47 -3.12 13.89
C ARG A 43 -13.70 -3.03 12.99
N ARG A 44 -14.69 -2.21 13.37
CA ARG A 44 -15.91 -2.00 12.57
C ARG A 44 -15.61 -1.42 11.21
N SER A 45 -14.71 -0.45 11.16
CA SER A 45 -14.31 0.19 9.91
C SER A 45 -13.63 -0.80 8.96
N ALA A 46 -12.82 -1.73 9.49
CA ALA A 46 -12.23 -2.81 8.72
C ALA A 46 -13.27 -3.84 8.21
N GLU A 47 -14.28 -4.18 9.03
CA GLU A 47 -15.40 -5.04 8.63
C GLU A 47 -16.22 -4.41 7.50
N VAL A 48 -16.57 -3.12 7.64
CA VAL A 48 -17.24 -2.32 6.60
C VAL A 48 -16.39 -2.28 5.33
N LEU A 49 -15.08 -2.02 5.45
CA LEU A 49 -14.17 -2.00 4.31
C LEU A 49 -14.19 -3.33 3.55
N ASN A 50 -14.14 -4.46 4.26
CA ASN A 50 -14.16 -5.79 3.65
C ASN A 50 -15.41 -6.00 2.77
N VAL A 51 -16.59 -5.60 3.26
CA VAL A 51 -17.84 -5.71 2.50
C VAL A 51 -17.83 -4.77 1.29
N LEU A 52 -17.47 -3.50 1.50
CA LEU A 52 -17.48 -2.48 0.43
C LEU A 52 -16.48 -2.80 -0.68
N VAL A 53 -15.28 -3.29 -0.34
CA VAL A 53 -14.29 -3.74 -1.32
C VAL A 53 -14.83 -4.92 -2.12
N GLY A 54 -15.44 -5.91 -1.45
CA GLY A 54 -16.07 -7.04 -2.11
C GLY A 54 -17.15 -6.62 -3.12
N LEU A 55 -18.04 -5.71 -2.72
CA LEU A 55 -19.10 -5.17 -3.60
C LEU A 55 -18.54 -4.35 -4.76
N SER A 56 -17.53 -3.52 -4.50
CA SER A 56 -16.91 -2.69 -5.53
C SER A 56 -16.18 -3.52 -6.58
N LEU A 57 -15.53 -4.61 -6.18
CA LEU A 57 -14.87 -5.55 -7.09
C LEU A 57 -15.87 -6.39 -7.90
N LEU A 58 -17.07 -6.64 -7.35
CA LEU A 58 -18.14 -7.35 -8.05
C LEU A 58 -18.84 -6.45 -9.07
N SER A 59 -19.08 -5.18 -8.73
CA SER A 59 -19.74 -4.20 -9.61
C SER A 59 -18.83 -3.51 -10.62
N ALA A 60 -17.51 -3.74 -10.53
CA ALA A 60 -16.56 -3.27 -11.55
C ALA A 60 -16.76 -4.05 -12.86
N GLU A 61 -17.78 -3.69 -13.64
CA GLU A 61 -17.85 -4.03 -15.06
C GLU A 61 -16.63 -3.45 -15.82
N GLU A 62 -16.27 -4.07 -16.94
CA GLU A 62 -15.15 -3.66 -17.79
C GLU A 62 -15.13 -2.14 -18.05
N PRO A 63 -13.93 -1.53 -18.13
CA PRO A 63 -13.79 -0.09 -18.22
C PRO A 63 -14.57 0.48 -19.40
N LYS A 64 -15.58 1.31 -19.11
CA LYS A 64 -16.28 2.10 -20.14
C LYS A 64 -15.24 2.97 -20.85
N LYS A 65 -15.04 2.69 -22.16
CA LYS A 65 -14.16 3.42 -23.08
C LYS A 65 -14.35 4.93 -22.90
N GLY A 66 -13.43 5.60 -22.22
CA GLY A 66 -13.54 7.04 -22.00
C GLY A 66 -12.47 7.64 -21.09
N ILE A 67 -11.94 6.89 -20.14
CA ILE A 67 -10.81 7.36 -19.33
C ILE A 67 -9.53 6.99 -20.09
N LYS A 68 -8.76 7.99 -20.51
CA LYS A 68 -7.46 7.78 -21.17
C LYS A 68 -6.47 7.22 -20.13
N ASN A 69 -6.49 5.91 -19.94
CA ASN A 69 -5.44 5.16 -19.25
C ASN A 69 -4.15 5.25 -20.07
N THR A 70 -3.39 6.30 -19.82
CA THR A 70 -1.97 6.28 -20.13
C THR A 70 -1.34 5.59 -18.94
N LEU A 71 -1.04 4.30 -19.07
CA LEU A 71 0.01 3.53 -18.37
C LEU A 71 -0.39 2.04 -18.34
N VAL A 72 0.54 1.20 -18.79
CA VAL A 72 0.53 -0.28 -18.84
C VAL A 72 -0.23 -0.88 -20.03
N SER A 73 0.34 -0.71 -21.23
CA SER A 73 0.20 -1.67 -22.31
C SER A 73 1.29 -2.75 -22.15
N ALA A 74 0.95 -3.88 -21.51
CA ALA A 74 1.74 -5.10 -21.58
C ALA A 74 0.81 -6.24 -22.05
N PRO A 75 0.93 -6.70 -23.31
CA PRO A 75 0.12 -7.79 -23.82
C PRO A 75 0.70 -9.11 -23.31
N ASN A 76 -0.18 -9.99 -22.81
CA ASN A 76 0.06 -11.37 -22.34
C ASN A 76 0.31 -11.55 -20.82
N MET A 77 -0.73 -11.35 -20.01
CA MET A 77 -1.02 -12.13 -18.78
C MET A 77 -2.44 -11.77 -18.28
N MET A 78 -3.45 -12.39 -18.87
CA MET A 78 -4.84 -11.89 -18.91
C MET A 78 -5.64 -11.99 -17.59
N GLY A 79 -5.10 -12.60 -16.54
CA GLY A 79 -5.79 -12.74 -15.24
C GLY A 79 -5.25 -11.83 -14.13
N ALA A 80 -3.92 -11.67 -14.02
CA ALA A 80 -3.30 -10.85 -12.98
C ALA A 80 -3.39 -9.34 -13.30
N VAL A 81 -3.33 -8.99 -14.60
CA VAL A 81 -3.43 -7.60 -15.07
C VAL A 81 -4.82 -7.02 -14.80
N ASP A 82 -5.88 -7.82 -14.90
CA ASP A 82 -7.26 -7.39 -14.64
C ASP A 82 -7.50 -7.03 -13.18
N GLN A 83 -6.98 -7.85 -12.25
CA GLN A 83 -7.09 -7.58 -10.82
C GLN A 83 -6.28 -6.34 -10.39
N GLN A 84 -5.07 -6.16 -10.94
CA GLN A 84 -4.27 -4.96 -10.70
C GLN A 84 -4.96 -3.69 -11.24
N GLN A 85 -5.55 -3.75 -12.43
CA GLN A 85 -6.30 -2.62 -12.99
C GLN A 85 -7.57 -2.29 -12.21
N ARG A 86 -8.25 -3.29 -11.64
CA ARG A 86 -9.42 -3.09 -10.77
C ARG A 86 -9.04 -2.47 -9.42
N ILE A 87 -7.91 -2.88 -8.84
CA ILE A 87 -7.35 -2.25 -7.63
C ILE A 87 -6.92 -0.81 -7.93
N LEU A 88 -6.29 -0.55 -9.08
CA LEU A 88 -5.92 0.80 -9.54
C LEU A 88 -7.15 1.68 -9.86
N HIS A 89 -8.24 1.08 -10.32
CA HIS A 89 -9.50 1.82 -10.50
C HIS A 89 -10.12 2.18 -9.16
N LEU A 90 -10.24 1.21 -8.24
CA LEU A 90 -10.69 1.44 -6.86
C LEU A 90 -9.85 2.53 -6.19
N ALA A 91 -8.54 2.43 -6.32
CA ALA A 91 -7.58 3.43 -5.92
C ALA A 91 -7.92 4.82 -6.45
N SER A 92 -8.08 4.96 -7.78
CA SER A 92 -8.43 6.26 -8.38
C SER A 92 -9.77 6.81 -7.86
N THR A 93 -10.73 5.93 -7.55
CA THR A 93 -12.07 6.29 -7.05
C THR A 93 -12.04 6.81 -5.62
N VAL A 94 -11.14 6.31 -4.77
CA VAL A 94 -10.94 6.82 -3.40
C VAL A 94 -9.89 7.94 -3.32
N GLY A 95 -9.58 8.61 -4.44
CA GLY A 95 -8.65 9.74 -4.47
C GLY A 95 -7.19 9.34 -4.32
N TRP A 96 -6.81 8.12 -4.71
CA TRP A 96 -5.39 7.74 -4.83
C TRP A 96 -4.80 8.53 -6.00
N HIS A 97 -4.24 9.68 -5.70
CA HIS A 97 -3.49 10.47 -6.68
C HIS A 97 -2.20 9.74 -6.98
N THR A 98 -1.90 9.57 -8.28
CA THR A 98 -0.70 8.92 -8.87
C THR A 98 0.51 9.85 -9.06
N ASP A 99 0.49 11.05 -8.46
CA ASP A 99 1.51 12.09 -8.70
C ASP A 99 2.68 12.13 -7.68
N SER A 100 2.52 11.53 -6.48
CA SER A 100 3.57 11.47 -5.44
C SER A 100 4.68 10.41 -5.64
N PHE A 101 4.80 9.78 -6.81
CA PHE A 101 5.28 8.38 -6.95
C PHE A 101 6.79 8.21 -7.14
N LYS A 102 7.57 9.29 -7.10
CA LYS A 102 9.04 9.24 -7.24
C LYS A 102 9.78 9.87 -6.06
N LYS A 103 9.30 9.63 -4.85
CA LYS A 103 9.99 10.11 -3.63
C LYS A 103 11.19 9.23 -3.22
N TYR A 104 11.28 7.98 -3.69
CA TYR A 104 12.37 7.05 -3.29
C TYR A 104 13.74 7.37 -3.91
N GLU A 105 13.81 7.90 -5.15
CA GLU A 105 15.09 8.08 -5.87
C GLU A 105 16.07 9.00 -5.12
N LYS A 106 15.55 9.95 -4.34
CA LYS A 106 16.35 10.88 -3.53
C LYS A 106 16.98 10.23 -2.29
N HIS A 107 16.50 9.06 -1.88
CA HIS A 107 16.97 8.35 -0.69
C HIS A 107 17.81 7.10 -1.03
N LEU A 108 17.81 6.65 -2.29
CA LEU A 108 18.65 5.54 -2.75
C LEU A 108 20.07 5.98 -3.09
N ALA A 109 21.05 5.12 -2.78
CA ALA A 109 22.47 5.33 -3.04
C ALA A 109 22.76 5.56 -4.53
N ALA A 110 23.84 6.30 -4.82
CA ALA A 110 24.25 6.58 -6.19
C ALA A 110 24.54 5.28 -6.96
N GLY A 111 23.93 5.13 -8.14
CA GLY A 111 24.08 3.95 -8.99
C GLY A 111 23.02 2.85 -8.78
N ILE A 112 22.18 2.94 -7.74
CA ILE A 112 21.04 2.05 -7.58
C ILE A 112 19.89 2.53 -8.47
N LYS A 113 19.46 1.69 -9.40
CA LYS A 113 18.29 1.92 -10.26
C LYS A 113 17.33 0.74 -10.13
N LEU A 114 16.07 1.05 -9.86
CA LEU A 114 15.01 0.04 -9.85
C LEU A 114 14.68 -0.37 -11.28
N ARG A 115 14.42 -1.67 -11.49
CA ARG A 115 13.80 -2.15 -12.73
C ARG A 115 12.34 -1.70 -12.78
N ALA A 116 11.73 -1.68 -13.97
CA ALA A 116 10.36 -1.20 -14.17
C ALA A 116 9.35 -1.86 -13.21
N TYR A 117 9.37 -3.18 -13.09
CA TYR A 117 8.50 -3.92 -12.17
C TYR A 117 8.78 -3.63 -10.68
N GLN A 118 10.04 -3.34 -10.31
CA GLN A 118 10.38 -2.99 -8.94
C GLN A 118 9.90 -1.59 -8.60
N ALA A 119 10.01 -0.66 -9.56
CA ALA A 119 9.46 0.68 -9.41
C ALA A 119 7.93 0.62 -9.25
N GLU A 120 7.24 -0.21 -10.04
CA GLU A 120 5.80 -0.45 -9.90
C GLU A 120 5.44 -1.06 -8.53
N GLY A 121 6.20 -2.04 -8.05
CA GLY A 121 6.00 -2.61 -6.71
C GLY A 121 6.18 -1.58 -5.60
N VAL A 122 7.23 -0.74 -5.66
CA VAL A 122 7.45 0.36 -4.69
C VAL A 122 6.29 1.35 -4.74
N GLN A 123 5.84 1.71 -5.93
CA GLN A 123 4.71 2.61 -6.14
C GLN A 123 3.43 2.06 -5.53
N TRP A 124 3.17 0.76 -5.72
CA TRP A 124 2.03 0.08 -5.12
C TRP A 124 2.09 0.07 -3.58
N ILE A 125 3.26 -0.23 -2.99
CA ILE A 125 3.45 -0.20 -1.54
C ILE A 125 3.23 1.21 -0.97
N SER A 126 3.83 2.23 -1.60
CA SER A 126 3.66 3.62 -1.17
C SER A 126 2.21 4.08 -1.28
N ALA A 127 1.48 3.64 -2.31
CA ALA A 127 0.06 3.94 -2.45
C ALA A 127 -0.78 3.31 -1.33
N LEU A 128 -0.50 2.05 -0.96
CA LEU A 128 -1.15 1.40 0.16
C LEU A 128 -0.93 2.14 1.47
N GLY A 129 0.32 2.56 1.75
CA GLY A 129 0.64 3.33 2.95
C GLY A 129 -0.10 4.67 3.00
N ALA A 130 -0.09 5.43 1.90
CA ALA A 130 -0.81 6.70 1.79
C ALA A 130 -2.34 6.53 1.96
N ALA A 131 -2.88 5.37 1.59
CA ALA A 131 -4.28 5.03 1.75
C ALA A 131 -4.62 4.42 3.12
N GLY A 132 -3.70 4.41 4.09
CA GLY A 132 -3.92 3.77 5.40
C GLY A 132 -4.17 2.26 5.32
N GLY A 133 -3.76 1.64 4.22
CA GLY A 133 -3.90 0.22 3.94
C GLY A 133 -2.60 -0.56 4.16
N HIS A 134 -2.73 -1.89 4.16
CA HIS A 134 -1.61 -2.81 4.27
C HIS A 134 -1.71 -3.87 3.18
N GLY A 135 -0.58 -4.43 2.77
CA GLY A 135 -0.55 -5.39 1.66
C GLY A 135 0.54 -6.44 1.81
N LEU A 136 0.36 -7.53 1.06
CA LEU A 136 1.32 -8.62 0.95
C LEU A 136 2.06 -8.51 -0.38
N LEU A 137 3.37 -8.27 -0.33
CA LEU A 137 4.22 -8.33 -1.52
C LEU A 137 4.58 -9.78 -1.86
N ALA A 138 3.82 -10.37 -2.79
CA ALA A 138 3.90 -11.78 -3.14
C ALA A 138 4.73 -12.09 -4.41
N ASP A 139 5.71 -11.24 -4.73
CA ASP A 139 6.63 -11.46 -5.85
C ASP A 139 7.42 -12.78 -5.71
N GLU A 140 7.78 -13.39 -6.84
CA GLU A 140 8.69 -14.54 -6.89
C GLU A 140 10.04 -14.28 -6.19
N MET A 141 10.71 -15.36 -5.79
CA MET A 141 12.05 -15.28 -5.19
C MET A 141 13.05 -14.73 -6.22
N GLY A 142 13.94 -13.83 -5.79
CA GLY A 142 14.94 -13.21 -6.67
C GLY A 142 14.51 -11.93 -7.37
N LEU A 143 13.23 -11.54 -7.32
CA LEU A 143 12.76 -10.28 -7.90
C LEU A 143 13.18 -9.02 -7.11
N GLY A 144 13.76 -9.20 -5.92
CA GLY A 144 14.30 -8.10 -5.12
C GLY A 144 13.28 -7.45 -4.17
N LYS A 145 12.43 -8.26 -3.54
CA LYS A 145 11.45 -7.80 -2.52
C LYS A 145 12.09 -6.94 -1.43
N THR A 146 13.27 -7.31 -0.96
CA THR A 146 14.03 -6.53 0.04
C THR A 146 14.36 -5.12 -0.46
N LEU A 147 14.80 -4.99 -1.71
CA LEU A 147 15.07 -3.69 -2.33
C LEU A 147 13.79 -2.87 -2.48
N GLN A 148 12.69 -3.49 -2.91
CA GLN A 148 11.40 -2.80 -3.01
C GLN A 148 10.92 -2.31 -1.64
N ALA A 149 10.97 -3.15 -0.61
CA ALA A 149 10.59 -2.78 0.75
C ALA A 149 11.46 -1.62 1.29
N LEU A 150 12.78 -1.71 1.16
CA LEU A 150 13.70 -0.66 1.61
C LEU A 150 13.52 0.66 0.84
N ALA A 151 13.23 0.59 -0.46
CA ALA A 151 12.93 1.77 -1.26
C ALA A 151 11.61 2.42 -0.88
N ALA A 152 10.57 1.62 -0.56
CA ALA A 152 9.29 2.12 -0.08
C ALA A 152 9.41 2.78 1.30
N LEU A 153 10.11 2.13 2.26
CA LEU A 153 10.40 2.71 3.58
C LEU A 153 11.14 4.04 3.47
N ALA A 154 12.10 4.11 2.55
CA ALA A 154 12.85 5.34 2.32
C ALA A 154 12.02 6.44 1.64
N ALA A 155 10.99 6.10 0.87
CA ALA A 155 10.09 7.10 0.29
C ALA A 155 9.17 7.72 1.35
N ASP A 156 8.75 6.89 2.31
CA ASP A 156 7.80 7.25 3.35
C ASP A 156 8.47 8.08 4.45
N GLY A 157 9.50 7.52 5.09
CA GLY A 157 10.35 8.20 6.06
C GLY A 157 11.16 9.30 5.38
N GLY A 158 10.73 10.55 5.54
CA GLY A 158 11.43 11.70 5.00
C GLY A 158 12.80 11.83 5.64
N GLY A 159 13.82 11.27 4.99
CA GLY A 159 15.19 11.26 5.51
C GLY A 159 15.62 12.60 6.13
N GLY A 160 15.93 12.55 7.43
CA GLY A 160 16.62 13.63 8.15
C GLY A 160 15.84 14.37 9.24
N GLY A 161 14.68 13.88 9.70
CA GLY A 161 14.06 14.39 10.93
C GLY A 161 14.64 13.71 12.17
N ASP A 162 15.07 14.48 13.18
CA ASP A 162 15.45 13.97 14.51
C ASP A 162 14.22 13.53 15.35
N ASN A 163 13.10 13.22 14.70
CA ASN A 163 11.87 12.82 15.38
C ASN A 163 11.82 11.29 15.46
N ASP A 164 11.57 10.77 16.67
CA ASP A 164 11.37 9.32 16.92
C ASP A 164 10.21 8.71 16.11
N GLU A 165 9.35 9.55 15.52
CA GLU A 165 8.20 9.16 14.69
C GLU A 165 8.60 8.55 13.33
N ASP A 166 9.86 8.63 12.91
CA ASP A 166 10.36 8.12 11.62
C ASP A 166 11.01 6.71 11.71
N ALA A 167 10.86 6.00 12.83
CA ALA A 167 11.45 4.68 13.02
C ALA A 167 10.65 3.56 12.33
N CYS A 168 11.33 2.65 11.62
CA CYS A 168 10.72 1.48 10.99
C CYS A 168 11.24 0.17 11.61
N LEU A 169 10.34 -0.79 11.86
CA LEU A 169 10.69 -2.13 12.34
C LEU A 169 10.59 -3.15 11.19
N VAL A 170 11.68 -3.88 10.96
CA VAL A 170 11.69 -5.05 10.07
C VAL A 170 11.84 -6.30 10.91
N VAL A 171 10.83 -7.18 10.87
CA VAL A 171 10.87 -8.49 11.49
C VAL A 171 11.21 -9.53 10.44
N CYS A 172 12.25 -10.33 10.71
CA CYS A 172 12.68 -11.40 9.82
C CYS A 172 13.23 -12.58 10.62
N PRO A 173 13.32 -13.80 10.02
CA PRO A 173 14.08 -14.90 10.60
C PRO A 173 15.47 -14.46 11.05
N SER A 174 15.95 -14.99 12.18
CA SER A 174 17.23 -14.57 12.80
C SER A 174 18.42 -14.65 11.86
N THR A 175 18.40 -15.61 10.92
CA THR A 175 19.44 -15.81 9.90
C THR A 175 19.48 -14.69 8.84
N LEU A 176 18.38 -13.96 8.65
CA LEU A 176 18.26 -12.90 7.63
C LEU A 176 18.53 -11.49 8.18
N GLY A 177 18.62 -11.31 9.50
CA GLY A 177 18.93 -10.02 10.12
C GLY A 177 20.18 -9.34 9.53
N PRO A 178 21.35 -10.05 9.47
CA PRO A 178 22.56 -9.50 8.85
C PRO A 178 22.40 -9.14 7.37
N HIS A 179 21.59 -9.91 6.62
CA HIS A 179 21.31 -9.63 5.21
C HIS A 179 20.52 -8.33 5.03
N TRP A 180 19.48 -8.10 5.83
CA TRP A 180 18.72 -6.85 5.81
C TRP A 180 19.59 -5.63 6.13
N VAL A 181 20.48 -5.73 7.13
CA VAL A 181 21.43 -4.65 7.46
C VAL A 181 22.39 -4.37 6.31
N ALA A 182 22.91 -5.41 5.65
CA ALA A 182 23.81 -5.27 4.52
C ALA A 182 23.14 -4.59 3.32
N GLU A 183 21.93 -5.02 2.95
CA GLU A 183 21.17 -4.41 1.85
C GLU A 183 20.72 -2.98 2.20
N ALA A 184 20.34 -2.70 3.44
CA ALA A 184 20.03 -1.35 3.89
C ALA A 184 21.23 -0.40 3.73
N LYS A 185 22.42 -0.80 4.20
CA LYS A 185 23.66 -0.03 4.04
C LYS A 185 24.08 0.15 2.58
N ARG A 186 23.75 -0.80 1.72
CA ARG A 186 24.06 -0.77 0.29
C ARG A 186 23.10 0.12 -0.50
N PHE A 187 21.81 0.05 -0.20
CA PHE A 187 20.76 0.68 -1.01
C PHE A 187 20.40 2.08 -0.55
N TRP A 188 20.47 2.38 0.75
CA TRP A 188 20.20 3.73 1.23
C TRP A 188 21.41 4.64 1.08
N ARG A 189 21.15 5.93 0.83
CA ARG A 189 22.21 6.94 0.88
C ARG A 189 22.83 6.98 2.28
N PRO A 190 24.16 7.21 2.37
CA PRO A 190 24.78 7.49 3.67
C PRO A 190 24.05 8.64 4.37
N GLY A 191 23.68 8.42 5.63
CA GLY A 191 22.94 9.41 6.44
C GLY A 191 21.42 9.46 6.23
N ALA A 192 20.85 8.65 5.33
CA ALA A 192 19.39 8.58 5.18
C ALA A 192 18.73 7.88 6.37
N PHE A 193 19.24 6.71 6.75
CA PHE A 193 18.74 5.89 7.86
C PHE A 193 19.90 5.14 8.53
N ARG A 194 19.73 4.83 9.82
CA ARG A 194 20.67 4.03 10.60
C ARG A 194 20.07 2.64 10.89
N PRO A 195 20.46 1.58 10.15
CA PRO A 195 19.96 0.24 10.45
C PRO A 195 20.55 -0.26 11.78
N LEU A 196 19.66 -0.69 12.69
CA LEU A 196 20.02 -1.28 13.98
C LEU A 196 19.53 -2.73 14.02
N LEU A 197 20.44 -3.67 14.29
CA LEU A 197 20.12 -5.08 14.46
C LEU A 197 19.90 -5.37 15.94
N TYR A 198 18.65 -5.64 16.30
CA TYR A 198 18.30 -6.13 17.63
C TYR A 198 18.08 -7.63 17.57
N ALA A 199 19.09 -8.41 17.99
CA ALA A 199 19.04 -9.86 18.04
C ALA A 199 20.05 -10.39 19.08
N GLY A 200 19.72 -11.49 19.76
CA GLY A 200 20.61 -12.16 20.71
C GLY A 200 19.91 -12.65 21.97
N SER A 201 20.72 -13.06 22.95
CA SER A 201 20.26 -13.32 24.32
C SER A 201 19.76 -12.03 24.97
N PRO A 202 18.74 -12.10 25.84
CA PRO A 202 18.45 -11.05 26.82
C PRO A 202 19.65 -10.74 27.72
#